data_AF-Q3SHI1-F1
#
_entry.id   AF-Q3SHI1-F1
#
_cell.length_a   1.000
_cell.length_b   1.000
_cell.length_c   1.000
_cell.angle_alpha   90.00
_cell.angle_beta   90.00
_cell.angle_gamma   90.00
#
_symmetry.space_group_name_H-M   'P 1'
#
loop_
_entity.id
_entity.type
_entity.pdbx_description
1 polymer ?
#
loop_
_entity_poly.entity_id
_entity_poly.type
_entity_poly.pdbx_seq_one_letter_code
_entity_poly.pdbx_strand_id
1 'polypeptide(L)'
;MPFIRIFPLHETEAVRPEDFGRGNPARCGALRRSDAREIWLALRQIVAYEECPLYLICEAEPNALVNGIRMRLADGGMLVVADDPEDDALGFAAAVERAAGGQVAEMGCSRYLGELTRKNLI
;
A
#
# COMPACT_ATOMS: atom_id res chain seq x y z
N MET A 1 5.45 13.04 16.74
CA MET A 1 4.62 13.05 15.50
C MET A 1 4.25 11.61 15.20
N PRO A 2 2.99 11.32 14.85
CA PRO A 2 2.55 9.96 14.60
C PRO A 2 3.09 9.43 13.26
N PHE A 3 3.58 8.19 13.27
CA PHE A 3 4.12 7.48 12.11
C PHE A 3 3.43 6.12 11.95
N ILE A 4 3.36 5.65 10.71
CA ILE A 4 2.95 4.30 10.35
C ILE A 4 4.08 3.60 9.60
N ARG A 5 4.34 2.34 9.93
CA ARG A 5 5.20 1.49 9.09
C ARG A 5 4.38 0.92 7.93
N ILE A 6 4.86 1.12 6.71
CA ILE A 6 4.22 0.64 5.48
C ILE A 6 5.20 -0.14 4.59
N PHE A 7 4.66 -0.99 3.74
CA PHE A 7 5.38 -1.77 2.73
C PHE A 7 4.94 -1.30 1.34
N PRO A 8 5.61 -0.27 0.77
CA PRO A 8 5.16 0.36 -0.45
C PRO A 8 5.42 -0.52 -1.68
N LEU A 9 4.54 -0.37 -2.66
CA LEU A 9 4.63 -0.98 -3.98
C LEU A 9 4.92 0.09 -5.03
N HIS A 10 5.43 -0.35 -6.18
CA HIS A 10 5.70 0.47 -7.35
C HIS A 10 4.55 0.32 -8.34
N GLU A 11 3.83 1.39 -8.65
CA GLU A 11 2.83 1.36 -9.71
C GLU A 11 3.53 1.18 -11.06
N THR A 12 3.10 0.18 -11.84
CA THR A 12 3.60 -0.09 -13.20
C THR A 12 3.06 0.89 -14.24
N GLU A 13 1.87 1.42 -13.97
CA GLU A 13 1.23 2.45 -14.78
C GLU A 13 1.06 3.70 -13.91
N ALA A 14 1.74 4.78 -14.28
CA ALA A 14 1.63 6.05 -13.59
C ALA A 14 0.25 6.65 -13.86
N VAL A 15 -0.66 6.58 -12.88
CA VAL A 15 -1.90 7.35 -12.90
C VAL A 15 -1.58 8.81 -12.67
N ARG A 16 -2.16 9.71 -13.47
CA ARG A 16 -1.91 11.14 -13.30
C ARG A 16 -2.49 11.58 -11.96
N PRO A 17 -1.83 12.47 -11.19
CA PRO A 17 -2.37 12.97 -9.92
C PRO A 17 -3.78 13.56 -10.04
N GLU A 18 -4.15 14.02 -11.24
CA GLU A 18 -5.47 14.55 -11.60
C GLU A 18 -6.59 13.50 -11.57
N ASP A 19 -6.24 12.23 -11.73
CA ASP A 19 -7.16 11.09 -11.80
C ASP A 19 -7.42 10.46 -10.41
N PHE A 20 -6.70 10.92 -9.37
CA PHE A 20 -6.94 10.54 -7.98
C PHE A 20 -8.37 10.88 -7.57
N GLY A 21 -9.12 9.90 -7.08
CA GLY A 21 -10.53 10.03 -6.70
C GLY A 21 -11.53 10.04 -7.85
N ARG A 22 -11.09 9.95 -9.12
CA ARG A 22 -11.97 10.07 -10.30
C ARG A 22 -12.42 8.73 -10.89
N GLY A 23 -11.68 7.65 -10.68
CA GLY A 23 -12.06 6.31 -11.12
C GLY A 23 -12.23 5.42 -9.92
N ASN A 24 -13.45 4.95 -9.65
CA ASN A 24 -13.65 3.91 -8.64
C ASN A 24 -14.14 2.63 -9.35
N PRO A 25 -13.36 1.52 -9.32
CA PRO A 25 -12.02 1.42 -8.77
C PRO A 25 -10.93 1.87 -9.75
N ALA A 26 -9.99 2.70 -9.28
CA ALA A 26 -8.77 2.97 -10.01
C ALA A 26 -7.92 1.70 -9.95
N ARG A 27 -7.97 0.91 -11.01
CA ARG A 27 -7.18 -0.31 -11.11
C ARG A 27 -5.71 0.07 -11.26
N CYS A 28 -4.84 -0.57 -10.50
CA CYS A 28 -3.41 -0.35 -10.60
C CYS A 28 -2.65 -1.67 -10.66
N GLY A 29 -1.79 -1.83 -11.65
CA GLY A 29 -0.77 -2.86 -11.64
C GLY A 29 0.39 -2.42 -10.74
N ALA A 30 0.74 -3.20 -9.73
CA ALA A 30 1.81 -2.85 -8.81
C ALA A 30 2.83 -3.98 -8.62
N LEU A 31 4.10 -3.60 -8.50
CA LEU A 31 5.24 -4.50 -8.27
C LEU A 31 5.88 -4.21 -6.91
N ARG A 32 6.62 -5.18 -6.39
CA ARG A 32 7.46 -4.97 -5.21
C ARG A 32 8.50 -3.89 -5.48
N ARG A 33 8.65 -2.94 -4.55
CA ARG A 33 9.76 -1.97 -4.58
C ARG A 33 11.06 -2.63 -4.17
N SER A 34 12.07 -2.55 -5.04
CA SER A 34 13.44 -2.99 -4.74
C SER A 34 14.24 -1.91 -3.99
N ASP A 35 13.89 -0.64 -4.19
CA ASP A 35 14.56 0.54 -3.63
C ASP A 35 14.16 0.85 -2.18
N ALA A 36 12.94 0.46 -1.78
CA ALA A 36 12.46 0.64 -0.41
C ALA A 36 11.47 -0.47 -0.03
N ARG A 37 11.94 -1.47 0.73
CA ARG A 37 11.10 -2.60 1.19
C ARG A 37 10.11 -2.20 2.27
N GLU A 38 10.47 -1.26 3.13
CA GLU A 38 9.61 -0.70 4.17
C GLU A 38 9.92 0.78 4.37
N ILE A 39 8.93 1.57 4.79
CA ILE A 39 9.08 2.99 5.08
C ILE A 39 8.28 3.34 6.34
N TRP A 40 8.85 4.20 7.19
CA TRP A 40 8.13 4.88 8.26
C TRP A 40 7.57 6.21 7.73
N LEU A 41 6.27 6.27 7.50
CA LEU A 41 5.60 7.44 6.94
C LEU A 41 4.95 8.25 8.05
N ALA A 42 5.24 9.55 8.12
CA ALA A 42 4.55 10.42 9.08
C ALA A 42 3.12 10.66 8.61
N LEU A 43 2.12 10.57 9.49
CA LEU A 43 0.72 10.78 9.07
C LEU A 43 0.49 12.14 8.43
N ARG A 44 1.20 13.18 8.89
CA ARG A 44 1.12 14.54 8.31
C ARG A 44 1.59 14.63 6.85
N GLN A 45 2.32 13.62 6.35
CA GLN A 45 2.75 13.58 4.96
C GLN A 45 1.65 13.04 4.04
N ILE A 46 0.63 12.36 4.58
CA ILE A 46 -0.49 11.84 3.80
C ILE A 46 -1.52 12.95 3.64
N VAL A 47 -1.69 13.46 2.43
CA VAL A 47 -2.67 14.51 2.11
C VAL A 47 -4.04 13.92 1.82
N ALA A 48 -4.07 12.77 1.13
CA ALA A 48 -5.28 12.03 0.82
C ALA A 48 -4.93 10.55 0.59
N TYR A 49 -5.90 9.67 0.78
CA TYR A 49 -5.80 8.26 0.39
C TYR A 49 -7.14 7.75 -0.15
N GLU A 50 -7.09 6.73 -1.00
CA GLU A 50 -8.27 6.08 -1.58
C GLU A 50 -8.07 4.55 -1.63
N GLU A 51 -9.16 3.81 -1.50
CA GLU A 51 -9.18 2.38 -1.80
C GLU A 51 -9.01 2.16 -3.31
N CYS A 52 -8.14 1.22 -3.67
CA CYS A 52 -7.85 0.86 -5.04
C CYS A 52 -7.58 -0.65 -5.15
N PRO A 53 -8.33 -1.41 -5.95
CA PRO A 53 -7.98 -2.77 -6.29
C PRO A 53 -6.65 -2.81 -7.04
N LEU A 54 -5.72 -3.59 -6.50
CA LEU A 54 -4.37 -3.77 -7.02
C LEU A 54 -4.27 -5.11 -7.75
N TYR A 55 -3.86 -5.07 -9.02
CA TYR A 55 -3.28 -6.22 -9.67
C TYR A 55 -1.82 -6.31 -9.23
N LEU A 56 -1.55 -7.25 -8.31
CA LEU A 56 -0.19 -7.61 -7.97
C LEU A 56 0.34 -8.49 -9.09
N ILE A 57 1.13 -7.88 -9.97
CA ILE A 57 1.78 -8.59 -11.05
C ILE A 57 3.03 -9.22 -10.44
N CYS A 58 3.05 -10.53 -10.27
CA CYS A 58 4.31 -11.26 -10.07
C CYS A 58 4.56 -12.17 -11.27
N GLU A 59 5.82 -12.50 -11.54
CA GLU A 59 6.18 -13.40 -12.65
C GLU A 59 5.50 -14.78 -12.52
N ALA A 60 5.18 -15.21 -11.29
CA ALA A 60 4.55 -16.50 -11.02
C ALA A 60 3.01 -16.50 -11.18
N GLU A 61 2.37 -15.36 -10.95
CA GLU A 61 0.92 -15.16 -11.01
C GLU A 61 0.63 -13.72 -11.48
N PRO A 62 0.35 -13.51 -12.78
CA PRO A 62 0.32 -12.17 -13.36
C PRO A 62 -0.94 -11.36 -12.99
N ASN A 63 -1.93 -11.95 -12.30
CA ASN A 63 -3.27 -11.37 -12.16
C ASN A 63 -3.88 -11.50 -10.76
N ALA A 64 -3.08 -11.58 -9.70
CA ALA A 64 -3.65 -11.58 -8.36
C ALA A 64 -4.26 -10.21 -8.04
N LEU A 65 -5.57 -10.20 -7.75
CA LEU A 65 -6.30 -8.99 -7.39
C LEU A 65 -6.43 -8.93 -5.88
N VAL A 66 -5.82 -7.93 -5.25
CA VAL A 66 -5.93 -7.66 -3.81
C VAL A 66 -6.47 -6.26 -3.58
N ASN A 67 -6.92 -6.00 -2.35
CA ASN A 67 -7.22 -4.63 -1.93
C ASN A 67 -5.92 -3.86 -1.75
N GLY A 68 -5.95 -2.58 -2.04
CA GLY A 68 -4.83 -1.69 -1.75
C GLY A 68 -5.28 -0.28 -1.50
N ILE A 69 -4.33 0.52 -1.04
CA ILE A 69 -4.52 1.92 -0.72
C ILE A 69 -3.51 2.72 -1.53
N ARG A 70 -4.03 3.69 -2.29
CA ARG A 70 -3.20 4.72 -2.93
C ARG A 70 -3.19 5.95 -2.04
N MET A 71 -2.01 6.48 -1.77
CA MET A 71 -1.77 7.66 -0.97
C MET A 71 -1.15 8.76 -1.82
N ARG A 72 -1.68 9.98 -1.68
CA ARG A 72 -1.05 11.19 -2.16
C ARG A 72 -0.28 11.85 -1.01
N LEU A 73 1.00 12.10 -1.25
CA LEU A 73 1.90 12.71 -0.29
C LEU A 73 1.95 14.24 -0.43
N ALA A 74 2.39 14.91 0.64
CA ALA A 74 2.51 16.36 0.71
C ALA A 74 3.54 16.96 -0.26
N ASP A 75 4.52 16.17 -0.71
CA ASP A 75 5.50 16.54 -1.74
C ASP A 75 4.98 16.30 -3.17
N GLY A 76 3.72 15.86 -3.31
CA GLY A 76 3.13 15.49 -4.59
C GLY A 76 3.46 14.05 -5.04
N GLY A 77 4.23 13.31 -4.26
CA GLY A 77 4.51 11.90 -4.49
C GLY A 77 3.27 11.02 -4.34
N MET A 78 3.29 9.87 -5.02
CA MET A 78 2.26 8.85 -4.91
C MET A 78 2.89 7.58 -4.32
N LEU A 79 2.19 6.97 -3.38
CA LEU A 79 2.55 5.65 -2.83
C LEU A 79 1.34 4.73 -2.92
N VAL A 80 1.60 3.46 -3.17
CA VAL A 80 0.59 2.41 -3.11
C VAL A 80 1.03 1.35 -2.12
N VAL A 81 0.10 0.83 -1.35
CA VAL A 81 0.30 -0.30 -0.45
C VAL A 81 -0.81 -1.32 -0.67
N ALA A 82 -0.51 -2.60 -0.47
CA ALA A 82 -1.53 -3.64 -0.40
C ALA A 82 -2.18 -3.61 1.00
N ASP A 83 -3.50 -3.75 1.05
CA ASP A 83 -4.34 -3.68 2.25
C ASP A 83 -5.19 -4.93 2.40
N ASP A 84 -4.50 -6.08 2.35
CA ASP A 84 -5.00 -7.43 2.56
C ASP A 84 -4.20 -8.12 3.69
N PRO A 85 -4.27 -7.62 4.93
CA PRO A 85 -3.48 -8.15 6.03
C PRO A 85 -3.84 -9.62 6.36
N GLU A 86 -2.91 -10.31 7.04
CA GLU A 86 -3.23 -11.55 7.76
C GLU A 86 -4.22 -11.26 8.91
N ASP A 87 -4.93 -12.29 9.40
CA ASP A 87 -6.11 -12.11 10.28
C ASP A 87 -5.80 -11.38 11.61
N ASP A 88 -4.54 -11.37 12.05
CA ASP A 88 -4.07 -10.72 13.28
C ASP A 88 -3.32 -9.39 13.04
N ALA A 89 -3.13 -8.99 11.78
CA ALA A 89 -2.38 -7.80 11.41
C ALA A 89 -3.30 -6.60 11.11
N LEU A 90 -2.77 -5.38 11.26
CA LEU A 90 -3.53 -4.16 11.02
C LEU A 90 -3.61 -3.86 9.52
N GLY A 91 -4.83 -3.58 9.04
CA GLY A 91 -5.04 -2.88 7.78
C GLY A 91 -4.73 -1.38 7.88
N PHE A 92 -4.74 -0.69 6.76
CA PHE A 92 -4.32 0.71 6.65
C PHE A 92 -5.11 1.66 7.56
N ALA A 93 -6.45 1.60 7.52
CA ALA A 93 -7.29 2.49 8.31
C ALA A 93 -7.04 2.33 9.83
N ALA A 94 -6.98 1.08 10.31
CA ALA A 94 -6.71 0.78 11.71
C ALA A 94 -5.30 1.22 12.13
N ALA A 95 -4.30 1.10 11.24
CA ALA A 95 -2.95 1.59 11.50
C ALA A 95 -2.92 3.13 11.60
N VAL A 96 -3.66 3.84 10.74
CA VAL A 96 -3.78 5.31 10.80
C VAL A 96 -4.47 5.76 12.09
N GLU A 97 -5.59 5.15 12.48
CA GLU A 97 -6.29 5.48 13.71
C GLU A 97 -5.40 5.27 14.95
N ARG A 98 -4.72 4.12 15.00
CA ARG A 98 -3.80 3.79 16.09
C ARG A 98 -2.63 4.78 16.17
N ALA A 99 -2.03 5.13 15.03
CA ALA A 99 -0.98 6.13 14.96
C ALA A 99 -1.49 7.52 15.39
N ALA A 100 -2.69 7.93 14.95
CA ALA A 100 -3.30 9.19 15.35
C ALA A 100 -3.55 9.26 16.87
N GLY A 101 -3.82 8.14 17.51
CA GLY A 101 -3.89 8.00 18.97
C GLY A 101 -2.53 8.11 19.70
N GLY A 102 -1.44 8.39 18.99
CA GLY A 102 -0.10 8.55 19.54
C GLY A 102 0.64 7.23 19.78
N GLN A 103 0.08 6.11 19.33
CA GLN A 103 0.70 4.80 19.46
C GLN A 103 1.58 4.51 18.23
N VAL A 104 2.59 3.65 18.40
CA VAL A 104 3.30 3.09 17.24
C VAL A 104 2.35 2.14 16.53
N ALA A 105 2.17 2.33 15.22
CA ALA A 105 1.33 1.48 14.39
C ALA A 105 2.12 0.93 13.21
N GLU A 106 1.91 -0.35 12.94
CA GLU A 106 2.55 -1.07 11.85
C GLU A 106 1.46 -1.73 11.03
N MET A 107 1.47 -1.46 9.73
CA MET A 107 0.58 -2.14 8.81
C MET A 107 1.07 -3.57 8.63
N GLY A 108 0.14 -4.52 8.49
CA GLY A 108 0.46 -5.88 8.11
C GLY A 108 1.15 -5.93 6.75
N CYS A 109 2.03 -6.92 6.56
CA CYS A 109 2.38 -7.32 5.21
C CYS A 109 1.13 -7.91 4.53
N SER A 110 0.99 -7.69 3.23
CA SER A 110 -0.04 -8.36 2.43
C SER A 110 0.07 -9.87 2.59
N ARG A 111 -1.07 -10.52 2.85
CA ARG A 111 -1.18 -11.98 2.90
C ARG A 111 -0.67 -12.62 1.61
N TYR A 112 -1.07 -12.05 0.47
CA TYR A 112 -0.63 -12.53 -0.83
C TYR A 112 0.89 -12.41 -1.02
N LEU A 113 1.47 -11.24 -0.74
CA LEU A 113 2.93 -11.07 -0.83
C LEU A 113 3.69 -11.96 0.16
N GLY A 114 3.11 -12.18 1.35
CA GLY A 114 3.63 -13.12 2.34
C GLY A 114 3.64 -14.55 1.83
N GLU A 115 2.59 -14.99 1.13
CA GLU A 115 2.54 -16.31 0.48
C GLU A 115 3.56 -16.46 -0.64
N LEU A 116 3.69 -15.47 -1.53
CA LEU A 116 4.69 -15.49 -2.60
C LEU A 116 6.11 -15.55 -2.05
N THR A 117 6.39 -14.79 -0.99
CA THR A 117 7.69 -14.83 -0.30
C THR A 117 7.95 -16.22 0.28
N ARG A 118 6.96 -16.84 0.94
CA ARG A 118 7.06 -18.22 1.48
C ARG A 118 7.31 -19.27 0.39
N LYS A 119 6.79 -19.04 -0.82
CA LYS A 119 6.96 -19.92 -2.00
C LYS A 119 8.23 -19.63 -2.79
N ASN A 120 9.05 -18.65 -2.40
CA ASN A 120 10.22 -18.15 -3.16
C ASN A 120 9.86 -17.69 -4.59
N LEU A 121 8.72 -17.03 -4.73
CA LEU A 121 8.26 -16.50 -6.02
C LEU A 121 8.55 -15.00 -6.19
N ILE A 122 8.98 -14.31 -5.11
CA ILE A 122 9.40 -12.89 -5.07
C ILE A 122 10.46 -12.63 -3.99
#